data_AF-J3PBC6-F1
#
_entry.id   AF-J3PBC6-F1
#
_cell.length_a   1.000
_cell.length_b   1.000
_cell.length_c   1.000
_cell.angle_alpha   90.00
_cell.angle_beta   90.00
_cell.angle_gamma   90.00
#
_symmetry.space_group_name_H-M   'P 1'
#
loop_
_entity.id
_entity.type
_entity.pdbx_description
1 polymer ?
#
loop_
_entity_poly.entity_id
_entity_poly.type
_entity_poly.pdbx_seq_one_letter_code
_entity_poly.pdbx_strand_id
1 'polypeptide(L)'
;MVISGLRKTYLPSQAKSFTEIRITTRARPRFLTAMFAATLRRLAAATKPLAESATKSTSPLKKVWPPDYSKLSPQAKLKFEKKYKRRVLLRSARPRWNKIIRLTQLFSVTFITVYGVLFMRWDPPASNPFLSIRRTFWEMFGSTLDEPAEQDNTPMTRERPIRSNPPPK
;
A
#
# COMPACT_ATOMS: atom_id res chain seq x y z
N MET A 1 48.84 -66.63 -3.23
CA MET A 1 49.09 -65.71 -2.09
C MET A 1 47.80 -64.92 -1.87
N VAL A 2 47.05 -65.29 -0.84
CA VAL A 2 45.68 -64.83 -0.55
C VAL A 2 45.77 -63.91 0.67
N ILE A 3 45.34 -62.65 0.60
CA ILE A 3 44.89 -61.90 1.79
C ILE A 3 43.68 -61.04 1.43
N SER A 4 42.61 -61.35 2.15
CA SER A 4 41.23 -60.88 2.07
C SER A 4 41.03 -59.46 2.58
N GLY A 5 39.95 -58.84 2.12
CA GLY A 5 39.58 -57.45 2.40
C GLY A 5 39.19 -57.12 3.84
N LEU A 6 39.28 -55.83 4.15
CA LEU A 6 38.81 -55.21 5.39
C LEU A 6 37.60 -54.32 5.09
N ARG A 7 36.38 -54.88 5.25
CA ARG A 7 35.18 -54.08 5.49
C ARG A 7 35.21 -53.60 6.94
N LYS A 8 35.28 -52.29 7.17
CA LYS A 8 34.95 -51.71 8.49
C LYS A 8 33.44 -51.60 8.62
N THR A 9 32.85 -52.54 9.34
CA THR A 9 31.50 -52.47 9.91
C THR A 9 31.55 -51.70 11.22
N TYR A 10 30.71 -50.68 11.38
CA TYR A 10 30.38 -50.11 12.69
C TYR A 10 28.91 -49.75 12.76
N LEU A 11 28.16 -50.57 13.48
CA LEU A 11 26.93 -50.29 14.24
C LEU A 11 26.85 -51.41 15.30
N PRO A 12 26.16 -51.28 16.44
CA PRO A 12 25.55 -50.12 17.10
C PRO A 12 25.98 -49.98 18.59
N SER A 13 25.74 -48.84 19.25
CA SER A 13 25.75 -48.77 20.73
C SER A 13 24.52 -48.00 21.22
N GLN A 14 23.63 -48.78 21.82
CA GLN A 14 22.35 -48.38 22.39
C GLN A 14 22.51 -47.64 23.73
N ALA A 15 21.47 -46.84 24.00
CA ALA A 15 20.93 -46.52 25.31
C ALA A 15 21.71 -45.58 26.24
N LYS A 16 21.20 -44.34 26.35
CA LYS A 16 20.92 -43.72 27.65
C LYS A 16 19.53 -43.10 27.63
N SER A 17 18.58 -43.84 28.18
CA SER A 17 17.32 -43.32 28.69
C SER A 17 17.60 -42.35 29.84
N PHE A 18 17.23 -41.08 29.67
CA PHE A 18 16.97 -40.21 30.81
C PHE A 18 15.62 -39.55 30.59
N THR A 19 14.63 -40.19 31.19
CA THR A 19 13.27 -39.74 31.45
C THR A 19 13.26 -38.35 32.09
N GLU A 20 12.20 -37.61 31.77
CA GLU A 20 11.61 -36.52 32.58
C GLU A 20 12.35 -35.16 32.64
N ILE A 21 12.00 -34.26 31.71
CA ILE A 21 11.94 -32.83 32.03
C ILE A 21 10.52 -32.32 31.77
N ARG A 22 9.83 -32.07 32.88
CA ARG A 22 8.47 -31.56 33.01
C ARG A 22 8.15 -30.43 32.04
N ILE A 23 7.08 -30.61 31.27
CA ILE A 23 6.44 -29.56 30.48
C ILE A 23 5.63 -28.69 31.46
N THR A 24 6.29 -27.69 32.05
CA THR A 24 5.62 -26.62 32.80
C THR A 24 5.30 -25.44 31.90
N THR A 25 4.23 -24.77 32.28
CA THR A 25 3.33 -24.01 31.43
C THR A 25 3.78 -22.57 31.20
N ARG A 26 3.33 -22.03 30.05
CA ARG A 26 2.92 -20.62 29.86
C ARG A 26 4.02 -19.55 29.81
N ALA A 27 4.43 -19.21 28.59
CA ALA A 27 4.84 -17.84 28.26
C ALA A 27 4.31 -17.46 26.86
N ARG A 28 3.28 -16.61 26.83
CA ARG A 28 2.72 -16.05 25.59
C ARG A 28 3.79 -15.18 24.92
N PRO A 29 4.07 -15.36 23.62
CA PRO A 29 5.03 -14.50 22.92
C PRO A 29 4.50 -13.07 22.80
N ARG A 30 5.15 -12.12 23.48
CA ARG A 30 4.98 -10.66 23.26
C ARG A 30 5.68 -10.20 21.96
N PHE A 31 5.53 -10.92 20.85
CA PHE A 31 6.24 -10.59 19.60
C PHE A 31 5.52 -9.55 18.72
N LEU A 32 4.27 -9.18 19.02
CA LEU A 32 3.50 -8.26 18.17
C LEU A 32 3.73 -6.77 18.48
N THR A 33 4.07 -6.40 19.71
CA THR A 33 4.20 -4.97 20.08
C THR A 33 5.57 -4.39 19.73
N ALA A 34 6.63 -5.22 19.68
CA ALA A 34 8.00 -4.74 19.45
C ALA A 34 8.30 -4.39 17.98
N MET A 35 7.56 -4.96 17.03
CA MET A 35 7.81 -4.76 15.60
C MET A 35 7.37 -3.37 15.11
N PHE A 36 6.36 -2.76 15.74
CA PHE A 36 5.90 -1.41 15.37
C PHE A 36 6.88 -0.34 15.87
N ALA A 37 7.37 -0.48 17.10
CA ALA A 37 8.39 0.40 17.66
C ALA A 37 9.74 0.32 16.92
N ALA A 38 10.12 -0.88 16.44
CA ALA A 38 11.30 -1.05 15.59
C ALA A 38 11.14 -0.37 14.21
N THR A 39 9.93 -0.39 13.64
CA THR A 39 9.63 0.28 12.36
C THR A 39 9.70 1.80 12.49
N LEU A 40 9.09 2.37 13.55
CA LEU A 40 9.15 3.82 13.83
C LEU A 40 10.58 4.28 14.13
N ARG A 41 11.37 3.52 14.91
CA ARG A 41 12.80 3.84 15.13
C ARG A 41 13.62 3.81 13.84
N ARG A 42 13.36 2.87 12.92
CA ARG A 42 14.04 2.83 11.62
C ARG A 42 13.62 3.96 10.69
N LEU A 43 12.37 4.39 10.72
CA LEU A 43 11.90 5.57 9.97
C LEU A 43 12.51 6.87 10.53
N ALA A 44 12.59 7.02 11.85
CA ALA A 44 13.25 8.15 12.51
C ALA A 44 14.78 8.17 12.31
N ALA A 45 15.41 7.01 12.10
CA ALA A 45 16.82 6.94 11.75
C ALA A 45 17.10 7.21 10.26
N ALA A 46 16.08 7.12 9.40
CA ALA A 46 16.19 7.35 7.95
C ALA A 46 16.15 8.85 7.58
N THR A 47 15.80 9.73 8.52
CA THR A 47 15.81 11.19 8.34
C THR A 47 17.15 11.83 8.70
N LYS A 48 18.18 11.05 9.08
CA LYS A 48 19.55 11.56 9.14
C LYS A 48 19.93 12.03 7.73
N PRO A 49 20.21 13.32 7.51
CA PRO A 49 20.49 13.83 6.17
C PRO A 49 21.76 13.17 5.65
N LEU A 50 21.60 12.33 4.63
CA LEU A 50 22.69 11.81 3.79
C LEU A 50 23.48 12.95 3.10
N ALA A 51 23.05 14.20 3.26
CA ALA A 51 23.71 15.39 2.75
C ALA A 51 24.92 15.83 3.58
N GLU A 52 24.99 15.51 4.88
CA GLU A 52 26.01 16.11 5.76
C GLU A 52 27.35 15.34 5.82
N SER A 53 27.40 14.10 5.30
CA SER A 53 28.66 13.35 5.19
C SER A 53 29.31 13.41 3.81
N ALA A 54 28.76 14.21 2.88
CA ALA A 54 29.24 14.29 1.50
C ALA A 54 30.35 15.34 1.27
N THR A 55 30.77 16.09 2.28
CA THR A 55 31.82 17.12 2.11
C THR A 55 32.96 16.89 3.10
N LYS A 56 34.19 16.88 2.56
CA LYS A 56 35.50 16.65 3.22
C LYS A 56 35.95 15.19 3.39
N SER A 57 36.19 14.51 2.26
CA SER A 57 37.34 13.59 2.18
C SER A 57 38.54 14.34 1.58
N THR A 58 39.62 14.51 2.35
CA THR A 58 40.87 15.19 1.93
C THR A 58 41.65 14.41 0.85
N SER A 59 41.27 13.16 0.58
CA SER A 59 41.88 12.36 -0.48
C SER A 59 41.12 12.54 -1.80
N PRO A 60 41.79 12.86 -2.93
CA PRO A 60 41.13 12.89 -4.22
C PRO A 60 40.52 11.51 -4.49
N LEU A 61 39.26 11.51 -4.94
CA LEU A 61 38.58 10.30 -5.36
C LEU A 61 39.44 9.63 -6.44
N LYS A 62 40.05 8.49 -6.09
CA LYS A 62 40.94 7.70 -6.98
C LYS A 62 40.28 7.29 -8.30
N LYS A 63 38.96 7.48 -8.41
CA LYS A 63 38.15 7.27 -9.61
C LYS A 63 37.12 8.39 -9.73
N VAL A 64 37.34 9.32 -10.66
CA VAL A 64 36.37 10.35 -11.03
C VAL A 64 35.14 9.64 -11.62
N TRP A 65 33.99 9.96 -11.05
CA TRP A 65 32.68 9.56 -11.55
C TRP A 65 32.01 10.83 -12.08
N PRO A 66 31.37 10.86 -13.25
CA PRO A 66 31.08 9.77 -14.21
C PRO A 66 32.29 9.42 -15.10
N PRO A 67 32.37 8.20 -15.63
CA PRO A 67 33.32 7.89 -16.70
C PRO A 67 32.93 8.65 -17.98
N ASP A 68 33.88 9.32 -18.63
CA ASP A 68 33.66 9.97 -19.92
C ASP A 68 33.34 8.95 -21.02
N TYR A 69 32.06 8.68 -21.27
CA TYR A 69 31.63 7.67 -22.26
C TYR A 69 32.19 7.91 -23.66
N SER A 70 32.48 9.16 -24.05
CA SER A 70 33.05 9.49 -25.36
C SER A 70 34.46 8.91 -25.57
N LYS A 71 35.26 8.75 -24.50
CA LYS A 71 36.64 8.25 -24.56
C LYS A 71 36.74 6.73 -24.42
N LEU A 72 35.62 6.04 -24.16
CA LEU A 72 35.60 4.58 -23.97
C LEU A 72 35.47 3.82 -25.30
N SER A 73 36.21 2.72 -25.40
CA SER A 73 36.05 1.72 -26.46
C SER A 73 34.59 1.24 -26.57
N PRO A 74 34.07 0.97 -27.78
CA PRO A 74 32.71 0.48 -28.01
C PRO A 74 32.34 -0.76 -27.17
N GLN A 75 33.29 -1.69 -26.99
CA GLN A 75 33.06 -2.88 -26.16
C GLN A 75 32.87 -2.54 -24.68
N ALA A 76 33.58 -1.53 -24.19
CA ALA A 76 33.45 -1.09 -22.81
C ALA A 76 32.11 -0.38 -22.57
N LYS A 77 31.64 0.43 -23.54
CA LYS A 77 30.30 1.05 -23.53
C LYS A 77 29.19 -0.01 -23.36
N LEU A 78 29.21 -1.08 -24.17
CA LEU A 78 28.24 -2.16 -24.09
C LEU A 78 28.25 -2.90 -22.73
N LYS A 79 29.42 -3.08 -22.10
CA LYS A 79 29.52 -3.66 -20.76
C LYS A 79 28.84 -2.77 -19.70
N PHE A 80 29.00 -1.45 -19.81
CA PHE A 80 28.33 -0.51 -18.92
C PHE A 80 26.82 -0.49 -19.13
N GLU A 81 26.35 -0.51 -20.39
CA GLU A 81 24.92 -0.59 -20.70
C GLU A 81 24.28 -1.86 -20.12
N LYS A 82 24.89 -3.03 -20.31
CA LYS A 82 24.43 -4.29 -19.71
C LYS A 82 24.37 -4.20 -18.18
N LYS A 83 25.42 -3.64 -17.55
CA LYS A 83 25.49 -3.47 -16.10
C LYS A 83 24.44 -2.50 -15.57
N TYR A 84 24.16 -1.42 -16.31
CA TYR A 84 23.12 -0.45 -15.99
C TYR A 84 21.73 -1.10 -16.05
N LYS A 85 21.39 -1.74 -17.19
CA LYS A 85 20.12 -2.44 -17.38
C LYS A 85 19.88 -3.47 -16.26
N ARG A 86 20.89 -4.27 -15.92
CA ARG A 86 20.81 -5.23 -14.81
C ARG A 86 20.53 -4.57 -13.47
N ARG A 87 21.19 -3.45 -13.14
CA ARG A 87 20.96 -2.72 -11.88
C ARG A 87 19.59 -2.08 -11.80
N VAL A 88 19.08 -1.55 -12.92
CA VAL A 88 17.72 -1.00 -13.01
C VAL A 88 16.68 -2.10 -12.80
N LEU A 89 16.87 -3.26 -13.44
CA LEU A 89 15.99 -4.43 -13.25
C LEU A 89 15.99 -4.90 -11.78
N LEU A 90 17.15 -4.98 -11.15
CA LEU A 90 17.27 -5.34 -9.72
C LEU A 90 16.64 -4.28 -8.79
N ARG A 91 16.77 -2.99 -9.10
CA ARG A 91 16.06 -1.93 -8.37
C ARG A 91 14.55 -1.97 -8.61
N SER A 92 14.13 -2.37 -9.80
CA SER A 92 12.71 -2.49 -10.15
C SER A 92 12.05 -3.74 -9.54
N ALA A 93 12.82 -4.82 -9.33
CA ALA A 93 12.39 -6.07 -8.69
C ALA A 93 12.07 -5.95 -7.19
N ARG A 94 12.17 -4.75 -6.60
CA ARG A 94 11.77 -4.46 -5.22
C ARG A 94 10.28 -4.79 -4.98
N PRO A 95 9.87 -5.14 -3.75
CA PRO A 95 8.56 -5.70 -3.45
C PRO A 95 7.42 -4.83 -3.98
N ARG A 96 6.72 -5.35 -4.99
CA ARG A 96 5.63 -4.65 -5.71
C ARG A 96 4.36 -4.55 -4.87
N TRP A 97 4.15 -5.49 -3.96
CA TRP A 97 2.98 -5.55 -3.09
C TRP A 97 2.77 -4.24 -2.30
N ASN A 98 3.85 -3.67 -1.75
CA ASN A 98 3.78 -2.40 -1.04
C ASN A 98 3.41 -1.22 -1.96
N LYS A 99 3.78 -1.26 -3.25
CA LYS A 99 3.37 -0.23 -4.22
C LYS A 99 1.88 -0.34 -4.54
N ILE A 100 1.39 -1.57 -4.70
CA ILE A 100 -0.02 -1.85 -4.95
C ILE A 100 -0.84 -1.39 -3.76
N ILE A 101 -0.50 -1.79 -2.52
CA ILE A 101 -1.25 -1.37 -1.33
C ILE A 101 -1.30 0.16 -1.20
N ARG A 102 -0.17 0.85 -1.42
CA ARG A 102 -0.16 2.33 -1.36
C ARG A 102 -1.04 2.96 -2.43
N LEU A 103 -1.06 2.39 -3.63
CA LEU A 103 -1.93 2.84 -4.70
C LEU A 103 -3.41 2.55 -4.40
N THR A 104 -3.72 1.36 -3.89
CA THR A 104 -5.08 0.98 -3.45
C THR A 104 -5.56 1.84 -2.29
N GLN A 105 -4.68 2.19 -1.34
CA GLN A 105 -5.00 3.08 -0.24
C GLN A 105 -5.34 4.48 -0.77
N LEU A 106 -4.52 5.03 -1.66
CA LEU A 106 -4.79 6.32 -2.30
C LEU A 106 -6.09 6.27 -3.12
N PHE A 107 -6.27 5.21 -3.90
CA PHE A 107 -7.46 5.00 -4.72
C PHE A 107 -8.73 4.93 -3.85
N SER A 108 -8.69 4.18 -2.75
CA SER A 108 -9.82 4.04 -1.83
C SER A 108 -10.22 5.37 -1.21
N VAL A 109 -9.26 6.18 -0.74
CA VAL A 109 -9.53 7.51 -0.17
C VAL A 109 -10.12 8.43 -1.23
N THR A 110 -9.52 8.49 -2.42
CA THR A 110 -10.03 9.32 -3.52
C THR A 110 -11.42 8.87 -3.96
N PHE A 111 -11.66 7.56 -4.08
CA PHE A 111 -12.95 7.01 -4.49
C PHE A 111 -14.08 7.38 -3.52
N ILE A 112 -13.85 7.24 -2.21
CA ILE A 112 -14.82 7.64 -1.19
C ILE A 112 -15.06 9.15 -1.23
N THR A 113 -14.01 9.95 -1.44
CA THR A 113 -14.13 11.42 -1.53
C THR A 113 -14.98 11.82 -2.74
N VAL A 114 -14.72 11.24 -3.92
CA VAL A 114 -15.52 11.50 -5.13
C VAL A 114 -16.97 11.05 -4.94
N TYR A 115 -17.20 9.90 -4.32
CA TYR A 115 -18.55 9.43 -3.99
C TYR A 115 -19.30 10.41 -3.07
N GLY A 116 -18.65 10.87 -2.00
CA GLY A 116 -19.23 11.81 -1.04
C GLY A 116 -19.56 13.18 -1.65
N VAL A 117 -18.73 13.67 -2.57
CA VAL A 117 -18.95 14.97 -3.23
C VAL A 117 -19.99 14.86 -4.35
N LEU A 118 -19.96 13.79 -5.15
CA LEU A 118 -20.71 13.73 -6.40
C LEU A 118 -22.03 12.95 -6.30
N PHE A 119 -22.11 11.90 -5.48
CA PHE A 119 -23.26 10.98 -5.46
C PHE A 119 -24.09 11.03 -4.18
N MET A 120 -23.46 11.33 -3.04
CA MET A 120 -24.15 11.37 -1.74
C MET A 120 -25.23 12.48 -1.75
N ARG A 121 -26.49 12.08 -1.62
CA ARG A 121 -27.64 12.98 -1.47
C ARG A 121 -27.80 13.25 0.03
N TRP A 122 -27.62 14.49 0.47
CA TRP A 122 -27.86 14.86 1.88
C TRP A 122 -29.31 15.37 2.00
N ASP A 123 -30.08 14.77 2.91
CA ASP A 123 -31.40 15.24 3.30
C ASP A 123 -31.27 16.09 4.58
N PRO A 124 -31.84 17.32 4.66
CA PRO A 124 -32.63 18.02 3.65
C PRO A 124 -31.79 18.69 2.55
N PRO A 125 -32.33 18.82 1.31
CA PRO A 125 -31.59 19.24 0.11
C PRO A 125 -30.90 20.60 0.19
N ALA A 126 -31.45 21.52 0.99
CA ALA A 126 -30.95 22.88 1.17
C ALA A 126 -29.57 22.96 1.85
N SER A 127 -29.14 21.89 2.52
CA SER A 127 -27.91 21.86 3.31
C SER A 127 -26.68 21.34 2.56
N ASN A 128 -26.79 21.02 1.28
CA ASN A 128 -25.70 20.43 0.48
C ASN A 128 -24.71 21.51 -0.02
N PRO A 129 -23.48 21.61 0.53
CA PRO A 129 -22.50 22.61 0.08
C PRO A 129 -21.86 22.26 -1.27
N PHE A 130 -22.02 21.02 -1.76
CA PHE A 130 -21.35 20.52 -2.97
C PHE A 130 -22.22 20.54 -4.23
N LEU A 131 -23.42 21.13 -4.14
CA LEU A 131 -24.40 21.14 -5.25
C LEU A 131 -23.85 21.79 -6.52
N SER A 132 -23.11 22.90 -6.38
CA SER A 132 -22.49 23.62 -7.50
C SER A 132 -21.42 22.76 -8.20
N ILE A 133 -20.59 22.08 -7.42
CA ILE A 133 -19.50 21.23 -7.94
C ILE A 133 -20.07 20.03 -8.69
N ARG A 134 -21.13 19.41 -8.16
CA ARG A 134 -21.83 18.31 -8.82
C ARG A 134 -22.42 18.75 -10.15
N ARG A 135 -23.10 19.90 -10.20
CA ARG A 135 -23.70 20.44 -11.44
C ARG A 135 -22.64 20.70 -12.51
N THR A 136 -21.58 21.44 -12.17
CA THR A 136 -20.48 21.72 -13.10
C THR A 136 -19.77 20.45 -13.57
N PHE A 137 -19.62 19.44 -12.71
CA PHE A 137 -19.04 18.15 -13.10
C PHE A 137 -19.92 17.44 -14.15
N TRP A 138 -21.22 17.35 -13.93
CA TRP A 138 -22.14 16.70 -14.88
C TRP A 138 -22.36 17.51 -16.16
N GLU A 139 -22.32 18.84 -16.08
CA GLU A 139 -22.32 19.74 -17.26
C GLU A 139 -21.06 19.54 -18.11
N MET A 140 -19.90 19.35 -17.47
CA MET A 140 -18.62 19.09 -18.14
C MET A 140 -18.51 17.66 -18.71
N PHE A 141 -19.07 16.66 -18.03
CA PHE A 141 -19.04 15.25 -18.47
C PHE A 141 -20.15 14.87 -19.47
N GLY A 142 -21.06 15.80 -19.76
CA GLY A 142 -22.05 15.65 -20.81
C GLY A 142 -23.42 15.27 -20.26
N SER A 143 -24.34 16.20 -20.42
CA SER A 143 -25.80 16.10 -20.61
C SER A 143 -26.30 14.80 -21.27
N THR A 144 -26.08 13.64 -20.64
CA THR A 144 -26.42 12.32 -21.21
C THR A 144 -27.09 11.37 -20.20
N LEU A 145 -27.34 11.84 -18.98
CA LEU A 145 -28.27 11.19 -18.05
C LEU A 145 -29.31 12.25 -17.69
N ASP A 146 -30.31 12.45 -18.56
CA ASP A 146 -31.48 13.25 -18.24
C ASP A 146 -32.06 12.78 -16.90
N GLU A 147 -31.96 13.64 -15.88
CA GLU A 147 -32.69 13.53 -14.63
C GLU A 147 -33.96 14.36 -14.80
N PRO A 148 -35.17 13.78 -14.78
CA PRO A 148 -36.25 14.47 -14.10
C PRO A 148 -36.07 14.18 -12.62
N ALA A 149 -35.28 15.02 -11.95
CA ALA A 149 -35.47 15.22 -10.53
C ALA A 149 -36.78 15.98 -10.42
N GLU A 150 -37.86 15.23 -10.33
CA GLU A 150 -39.16 15.71 -9.87
C GLU A 150 -38.97 16.25 -8.44
N GLN A 151 -38.57 17.52 -8.35
CA GLN A 151 -38.70 18.31 -7.13
C GLN A 151 -40.16 18.75 -7.05
N ASP A 152 -41.05 17.83 -6.70
CA ASP A 152 -42.40 18.19 -6.29
C ASP A 152 -42.35 18.69 -4.84
N ASN A 153 -42.02 19.97 -4.70
CA ASN A 153 -42.23 20.72 -3.46
C ASN A 153 -43.66 21.30 -3.46
N THR A 154 -44.68 20.52 -3.77
CA THR A 154 -46.05 20.95 -3.47
C THR A 154 -46.26 20.75 -1.96
N PRO A 155 -46.58 21.80 -1.17
CA PRO A 155 -47.18 21.55 0.13
C PRO A 155 -48.51 20.86 -0.14
N MET A 156 -48.54 19.53 0.04
CA MET A 156 -49.77 18.75 -0.05
C MET A 156 -50.66 19.16 1.14
N THR A 157 -51.28 20.33 1.01
CA THR A 157 -52.48 20.70 1.77
C THR A 157 -53.56 19.78 1.25
N ARG A 158 -53.60 18.56 1.79
CA ARG A 158 -54.76 17.68 1.71
C ARG A 158 -55.85 18.35 2.55
N GLU A 159 -56.52 19.35 1.97
CA GLU A 159 -57.88 19.69 2.34
C GLU A 159 -58.67 18.38 2.30
N ARG A 160 -59.02 17.86 3.47
CA ARG A 160 -60.00 16.78 3.53
C ARG A 160 -61.32 17.42 3.10
N PRO A 161 -62.05 16.89 2.11
CA PRO A 161 -63.43 17.32 1.94
C PRO A 161 -64.16 16.98 3.23
N ILE A 162 -64.59 18.01 3.97
CA ILE A 162 -65.48 17.87 5.10
C ILE A 162 -66.77 17.28 4.53
N ARG A 163 -66.94 15.96 4.65
CA ARG A 163 -68.20 15.29 4.40
C ARG A 163 -69.15 15.76 5.51
N SER A 164 -69.99 16.74 5.19
CA SER A 164 -71.10 17.17 6.02
C SER A 164 -72.01 15.97 6.30
N ASN A 165 -72.27 15.68 7.58
CA ASN A 165 -73.32 14.75 7.98
C ASN A 165 -74.69 15.29 7.48
N PRO A 166 -75.60 14.44 6.99
CA PRO A 166 -76.94 14.87 6.66
C PRO A 166 -77.72 15.26 7.94
N PRO A 167 -78.61 16.27 7.89
CA PRO A 167 -79.39 16.70 9.04
C PRO A 167 -80.42 15.63 9.47
N PRO A 168 -80.77 15.58 10.77
CA PRO A 168 -81.73 14.62 11.29
C PRO A 168 -83.15 14.89 10.72
N LYS A 169 -83.87 13.81 10.40
CA LYS A 169 -85.33 13.82 10.18
C LYS A 169 -85.98 13.00 11.28
#